data_AF-A0A1C5F4H4-F1
#
_entry.id   AF-A0A1C5F4H4-F1
#
_cell.length_a   1.000
_cell.length_b   1.000
_cell.length_c   1.000
_cell.angle_alpha   90.00
_cell.angle_beta   90.00
_cell.angle_gamma   90.00
#
_symmetry.space_group_name_H-M   'P 1'
#
loop_
_entity.id
_entity.type
_entity.pdbx_description
1 polymer ?
#
loop_
_entity_poly.entity_id
_entity_poly.type
_entity_poly.pdbx_seq_one_letter_code
_entity_poly.pdbx_strand_id
1 'polypeptide(L)'
;MLDGRRKSIQAMASRLPDGNEQNLQQFVNQSTWDPVPVQRRICERMLPLINPTAWVIDDVSMPKDGRMSVAVAPQYCGALGKRANCQVA
;
A
#
# COMPACT_ATOMS: atom_id res chain seq x y z
N MET A 1 -14.65 -7.32 -1.72
CA MET A 1 -14.09 -5.95 -1.80
C MET A 1 -14.83 -5.25 -2.91
N LEU A 2 -15.50 -4.12 -2.65
CA LEU A 2 -16.18 -3.36 -3.70
C LEU A 2 -15.19 -3.08 -4.84
N ASP A 3 -15.57 -3.48 -6.05
CA ASP A 3 -14.71 -3.48 -7.22
C ASP A 3 -14.32 -2.03 -7.57
N GLY A 4 -13.09 -1.66 -7.21
CA GLY A 4 -12.66 -0.28 -7.09
C GLY A 4 -11.41 -0.03 -7.91
N ARG A 5 -11.57 0.10 -9.24
CA ARG A 5 -10.45 0.33 -10.18
C ARG A 5 -9.52 1.47 -9.76
N ARG A 6 -10.04 2.54 -9.13
CA ARG A 6 -9.25 3.60 -8.49
C ARG A 6 -9.34 3.52 -6.97
N LYS A 7 -8.18 3.51 -6.31
CA LYS A 7 -7.99 3.48 -4.86
C LYS A 7 -7.63 4.87 -4.29
N SER A 8 -8.10 5.95 -4.90
CA SER A 8 -7.96 7.29 -4.29
C SER A 8 -8.87 7.42 -3.08
N ILE A 9 -8.50 8.25 -2.11
CA ILE A 9 -9.27 8.49 -0.88
C ILE A 9 -10.69 8.95 -1.21
N GLN A 10 -10.84 9.92 -2.12
CA GLN A 10 -12.13 10.37 -2.65
C GLN A 10 -12.99 9.21 -3.18
N ALA A 11 -12.42 8.35 -4.02
CA ALA A 11 -13.17 7.25 -4.63
C ALA A 11 -13.50 6.14 -3.63
N MET A 12 -12.75 6.01 -2.53
CA MET A 12 -13.08 5.09 -1.45
C MET A 12 -14.18 5.67 -0.56
N ALA A 13 -14.08 6.95 -0.20
CA ALA A 13 -15.10 7.65 0.59
C ALA A 13 -16.46 7.62 -0.13
N SER A 14 -16.51 7.88 -1.44
CA SER A 14 -17.78 7.87 -2.20
C SER A 14 -18.50 6.52 -2.27
N ARG A 15 -17.85 5.42 -1.86
CA ARG A 15 -18.42 4.07 -1.83
C ARG A 15 -18.98 3.69 -0.47
N LEU A 16 -18.75 4.51 0.56
CA LEU A 16 -19.22 4.27 1.91
C LEU A 16 -20.51 5.09 2.15
N PRO A 17 -21.57 4.51 2.73
CA PRO A 17 -22.82 5.23 3.02
C PRO A 17 -22.64 6.49 3.86
N ASP A 18 -21.62 6.49 4.73
CA ASP A 18 -21.21 7.56 5.65
C ASP A 18 -19.81 8.12 5.31
N GLY A 19 -19.35 7.91 4.08
CA GLY A 19 -18.00 8.23 3.67
C GLY A 19 -17.66 9.72 3.75
N ASN A 20 -16.68 10.05 4.60
CA ASN A 20 -16.11 11.39 4.68
C ASN A 20 -14.67 11.37 4.13
N GLU A 21 -14.47 12.05 2.99
CA GLU A 21 -13.19 12.12 2.31
C GLU A 21 -12.08 12.69 3.20
N GLN A 22 -12.37 13.79 3.91
CA GLN A 22 -11.39 14.47 4.75
C GLN A 22 -10.97 13.61 5.95
N ASN A 23 -11.93 12.97 6.62
CA ASN A 23 -11.65 12.09 7.74
C ASN A 23 -10.81 10.89 7.27
N LEU A 24 -11.14 10.31 6.11
CA LEU A 24 -10.39 9.20 5.55
C LEU A 24 -8.97 9.62 5.13
N GLN A 25 -8.81 10.81 4.56
CA GLN A 25 -7.51 11.39 4.22
C GLN A 25 -6.62 11.56 5.46
N GLN A 26 -7.18 12.12 6.53
CA GLN A 26 -6.46 12.32 7.79
C GLN A 26 -6.13 10.99 8.45
N PHE A 27 -7.07 10.06 8.50
CA PHE A 27 -6.86 8.74 9.08
C PHE A 27 -5.74 7.95 8.36
N VAL A 28 -5.73 7.95 7.03
CA VAL A 28 -4.75 7.18 6.25
C VAL A 28 -3.36 7.84 6.22
N ASN A 29 -3.28 9.17 6.10
CA ASN A 29 -2.02 9.85 5.81
C ASN A 29 -1.41 10.62 7.00
N GLN A 30 -2.20 10.98 8.00
CA GLN A 30 -1.78 11.90 9.08
C GLN A 30 -1.94 11.32 10.49
N SER A 31 -2.67 10.22 10.63
CA SER A 31 -2.88 9.60 11.93
C SER A 31 -1.57 9.00 12.45
N THR A 32 -1.26 9.24 13.73
CA THR A 32 -0.01 8.84 14.40
C THR A 32 -0.03 7.39 14.93
N TRP A 33 -0.98 6.59 14.47
CA TRP A 33 -1.14 5.22 14.92
C TRP A 33 0.02 4.33 14.46
N ASP A 34 0.40 3.38 15.32
CA ASP A 34 1.41 2.38 15.00
C ASP A 34 0.87 1.42 13.92
N PRO A 35 1.53 1.29 12.75
CA PRO A 35 1.10 0.38 11.69
C PRO A 35 1.30 -1.12 12.03
N VAL A 36 2.20 -1.45 12.97
CA VAL A 36 2.59 -2.84 13.27
C VAL A 36 1.40 -3.71 13.70
N PRO A 37 0.50 -3.28 14.60
CA PRO A 37 -0.72 -4.02 14.94
C PRO A 37 -1.61 -4.39 13.75
N VAL A 38 -1.78 -3.49 12.77
CA VAL A 38 -2.61 -3.78 11.57
C VAL A 38 -1.93 -4.78 10.66
N GLN A 39 -0.63 -4.65 10.43
CA GLN A 39 0.13 -5.63 9.66
C GLN A 39 0.07 -7.02 10.30
N ARG A 40 0.27 -7.10 11.63
CA ARG A 40 0.14 -8.35 12.39
C ARG A 40 -1.24 -8.98 12.20
N ARG A 41 -2.30 -8.19 12.35
CA ARG A 41 -3.68 -8.68 12.22
C ARG A 41 -3.98 -9.22 10.81
N ILE A 42 -3.42 -8.59 9.77
CA ILE A 42 -3.51 -9.08 8.39
C ILE A 42 -2.79 -10.43 8.27
N CYS A 43 -1.53 -10.53 8.72
CA CYS A 43 -0.77 -11.77 8.68
C CYS A 43 -1.49 -12.92 9.40
N GLU A 44 -1.97 -12.70 10.63
CA GLU A 44 -2.73 -13.69 11.42
C GLU A 44 -3.97 -14.20 10.70
N ARG A 45 -4.67 -13.33 9.95
CA ARG A 45 -5.85 -13.73 9.15
C ARG A 45 -5.47 -14.49 7.89
N MET A 46 -4.37 -14.11 7.25
CA MET A 46 -3.96 -14.69 5.97
C MET A 46 -3.25 -16.03 6.12
N LEU A 47 -2.48 -16.23 7.20
CA LEU A 47 -1.73 -17.47 7.45
C LEU A 47 -2.57 -18.75 7.30
N PRO A 48 -3.73 -18.91 7.97
CA PRO A 48 -4.53 -20.13 7.83
C PRO A 48 -5.18 -20.27 6.44
N LEU A 49 -5.37 -19.17 5.70
CA LEU A 49 -5.97 -19.16 4.37
C LEU A 49 -4.95 -19.55 3.28
N ILE A 50 -3.70 -19.12 3.43
CA ILE A 50 -2.61 -19.41 2.49
C ILE A 50 -2.00 -20.79 2.78
N ASN A 51 -1.86 -21.16 4.07
CA ASN A 51 -1.16 -22.35 4.55
C ASN A 51 0.21 -22.55 3.85
N PRO A 52 1.14 -21.58 3.97
CA PRO A 52 2.38 -21.58 3.20
C PRO A 52 3.31 -22.72 3.59
N THR A 53 3.86 -23.41 2.59
CA THR A 53 4.89 -24.45 2.78
C THR A 53 6.32 -23.90 2.77
N ALA A 54 6.50 -22.67 2.28
CA ALA A 54 7.77 -21.97 2.21
C ALA A 54 7.55 -20.45 2.24
N TRP A 55 8.61 -19.72 2.61
CA TRP A 55 8.65 -18.26 2.60
C TRP A 55 9.63 -17.79 1.52
N VAL A 56 9.19 -16.82 0.72
CA VAL A 56 10.05 -16.08 -0.21
C VAL A 56 10.17 -14.66 0.32
N ILE A 57 11.40 -14.22 0.52
CA ILE A 57 11.72 -12.85 0.92
C ILE A 57 12.39 -12.21 -0.29
N ASP A 58 11.78 -11.16 -0.79
CA ASP A 58 12.26 -10.37 -1.92
C ASP A 58 12.01 -8.88 -1.63
N ASP A 59 12.75 -8.01 -2.30
CA ASP A 59 12.47 -6.58 -2.25
C ASP A 59 11.14 -6.26 -2.98
N VAL A 60 10.51 -5.16 -2.59
CA VAL A 60 9.31 -4.68 -3.28
C VAL A 60 9.59 -3.32 -3.87
N SER A 61 9.65 -3.26 -5.21
CA SER A 61 9.75 -2.00 -5.93
C SER A 61 8.36 -1.42 -6.23
N MET A 62 8.11 -0.18 -5.80
CA MET A 62 6.92 0.60 -6.12
C MET A 62 7.29 1.71 -7.13
N PRO A 63 6.85 1.63 -8.39
CA PRO A 63 7.09 2.68 -9.38
C PRO A 63 6.50 4.01 -8.92
N LYS A 64 7.25 5.10 -9.08
CA LYS A 64 6.81 6.44 -8.73
C LYS A 64 7.12 7.42 -9.86
N ASP A 65 6.16 8.29 -10.12
CA ASP A 65 6.37 9.42 -11.01
C ASP A 65 6.52 10.71 -10.19
N GLY A 66 7.30 11.67 -10.69
CA GLY A 66 7.57 12.94 -10.02
C GLY A 66 8.65 12.88 -8.92
N ARG A 67 8.81 14.00 -8.20
CA ARG A 67 9.90 14.25 -7.23
C ARG A 67 9.44 14.41 -5.78
N MET A 68 8.14 14.24 -5.52
CA MET A 68 7.51 14.55 -4.22
C MET A 68 7.24 13.32 -3.35
N SER A 69 7.66 12.13 -3.78
CA SER A 69 7.60 10.93 -2.96
C SER A 69 8.89 10.79 -2.15
N VAL A 70 8.79 10.41 -0.88
CA VAL A 70 9.96 10.11 -0.05
C VAL A 70 10.60 8.78 -0.46
N ALA A 71 11.91 8.63 -0.21
CA ALA A 71 12.65 7.40 -0.48
C ALA A 71 12.56 6.85 -1.92
N VAL A 72 12.37 7.73 -2.92
CA VAL A 72 12.43 7.37 -4.34
C VAL A 72 13.77 7.76 -4.95
N ALA A 73 14.28 6.92 -5.84
CA ALA A 73 15.48 7.21 -6.63
C ALA A 73 15.43 6.51 -8.01
N PRO A 74 16.20 6.98 -9.00
CA PRO A 74 16.41 6.26 -10.26
C PRO A 74 17.25 4.99 -10.08
N GLN A 75 16.60 3.87 -9.78
CA GLN A 75 17.22 2.57 -9.47
C GLN A 75 16.48 1.42 -10.19
N TYR A 76 16.95 0.19 -10.07
CA TYR A 76 16.28 -0.95 -10.70
C TYR A 76 14.91 -1.18 -10.05
N CYS A 77 13.85 -1.20 -10.86
CA CYS A 77 12.49 -1.43 -10.42
C CYS A 77 12.04 -2.79 -10.92
N GLY A 78 11.98 -3.80 -10.04
CA GLY A 78 11.53 -5.15 -10.38
C GLY A 78 10.15 -5.18 -11.07
N ALA A 79 9.20 -4.36 -10.60
CA ALA A 79 7.86 -4.26 -11.18
C ALA A 79 7.86 -3.75 -12.64
N LEU A 80 8.88 -3.00 -13.07
CA LEU A 80 9.03 -2.49 -14.44
C LEU A 80 10.11 -3.22 -15.24
N GLY A 81 10.91 -4.09 -14.62
CA GLY A 81 12.03 -4.79 -15.24
C GLY A 81 13.16 -3.88 -15.75
N LYS A 82 13.24 -2.64 -15.28
CA LYS A 82 14.20 -1.63 -15.78
C LYS A 82 14.57 -0.62 -14.70
N ARG A 83 15.61 0.17 -14.98
CA ARG A 83 15.95 1.34 -14.16
C ARG A 83 14.86 2.42 -14.33
N ALA A 84 14.23 2.80 -13.23
CA ALA A 84 13.15 3.77 -13.20
C ALA A 84 13.15 4.50 -11.84
N ASN A 85 12.44 5.63 -11.77
CA ASN A 85 12.20 6.25 -10.48
C ASN A 85 11.25 5.36 -9.66
N CYS A 86 11.72 4.83 -8.55
CA CYS A 86 10.95 3.94 -7.71
C CYS A 86 11.41 3.98 -6.27
N GLN A 87 10.51 3.58 -5.37
CA GLN A 87 10.82 3.26 -3.99
C GLN A 87 11.05 1.76 -3.91
N VAL A 88 12.14 1.33 -3.29
CA VAL A 88 12.47 -0.09 -3.04
C VAL A 88 12.60 -0.25 -1.53
N ALA A 89 11.96 -1.28 -0.99
CA ALA A 89 11.94 -1.60 0.44
C ALA A 89 12.03 -3.12 0.65
#